data_AF-A0A538Q9S9-F1
#
_entry.id   AF-A0A538Q9S9-F1
#
_cell.length_a   1.000
_cell.length_b   1.000
_cell.length_c   1.000
_cell.angle_alpha   90.00
_cell.angle_beta   90.00
_cell.angle_gamma   90.00
#
_symmetry.space_group_name_H-M   'P 1'
#
loop_
_entity.id
_entity.type
_entity.pdbx_description
1 polymer ?
#
loop_
_entity_poly.entity_id
_entity_poly.type
_entity_poly.pdbx_seq_one_letter_code
_entity_poly.pdbx_strand_id
1 'polypeptide(L)'
;MEAAARCHPVIERWPRPDHGEADSGATRGGADCRWQRSVAPRRRARAEEHGGPAHAGRDPGVHRDRSAERHAEPPQASGRGVPHRPRSFVKISREIRDVVQRRAHGVCEYCHLPQDASVLPHQVDHIIGKQHHGTDDLDNLCLCCIRCNLKKGPNIASLDAETGRIVPLFHPRRHSWSEHLSLDQDGRLHGLTPEGRATVQLMDMNDISRVSLRALLLRRSRYP
;
A
#
# COMPACT_ATOMS: atom_id res chain seq x y z
N MET A 1 37.77 -41.15 9.96
CA MET A 1 36.91 -41.53 8.83
C MET A 1 35.53 -40.97 9.14
N GLU A 2 35.19 -39.86 8.51
CA GLU A 2 33.95 -39.08 8.69
C GLU A 2 32.72 -39.87 8.25
N ALA A 3 31.66 -39.83 9.06
CA ALA A 3 30.31 -40.15 8.64
C ALA A 3 29.52 -38.85 8.49
N ALA A 4 29.38 -38.38 7.25
CA ALA A 4 28.57 -37.22 6.91
C ALA A 4 27.08 -37.58 7.00
N ALA A 5 26.40 -37.10 8.04
CA ALA A 5 24.94 -37.16 8.14
C ALA A 5 24.33 -36.18 7.12
N ARG A 6 23.66 -36.74 6.11
CA ARG A 6 22.94 -35.99 5.07
C ARG A 6 21.62 -35.49 5.64
N CYS A 7 21.51 -34.18 5.88
CA CYS A 7 20.22 -33.53 6.15
C CYS A 7 19.46 -33.38 4.83
N HIS A 8 18.41 -34.18 4.62
CA HIS A 8 17.41 -33.94 3.60
C HIS A 8 16.40 -32.89 4.11
N PRO A 9 16.07 -31.83 3.35
CA PRO A 9 14.96 -30.96 3.71
C PRO A 9 13.64 -31.69 3.42
N VAL A 10 12.86 -31.95 4.47
CA VAL A 10 11.47 -32.39 4.36
C VAL A 10 10.67 -31.24 3.77
N ILE A 11 10.27 -31.39 2.51
CA ILE A 11 9.32 -30.49 1.85
C ILE A 11 7.93 -30.87 2.38
N GLU A 12 7.45 -30.20 3.41
CA GLU A 12 6.06 -30.33 3.84
C GLU A 12 5.18 -29.69 2.75
N ARG A 13 4.55 -30.56 1.95
CA ARG A 13 3.56 -30.21 0.95
C ARG A 13 2.31 -29.68 1.66
N TRP A 14 1.93 -28.46 1.33
CA TRP A 14 0.63 -27.90 1.71
C TRP A 14 -0.52 -28.76 1.15
N PRO A 15 -1.53 -29.13 1.96
CA PRO A 15 -2.64 -29.95 1.50
C PRO A 15 -3.58 -29.15 0.59
N ARG A 16 -4.02 -29.79 -0.50
CA ARG A 16 -5.05 -29.28 -1.42
C ARG A 16 -6.45 -29.56 -0.84
N PRO A 17 -7.41 -28.63 -0.92
CA PRO A 17 -8.80 -28.94 -0.59
C PRO A 17 -9.49 -29.66 -1.76
N ASP A 18 -10.26 -30.70 -1.42
CA ASP A 18 -11.14 -31.46 -2.31
C ASP A 18 -12.30 -30.60 -2.82
N HIS A 19 -12.61 -30.70 -4.11
CA HIS A 19 -13.79 -30.11 -4.71
C HIS A 19 -14.96 -31.09 -4.61
N GLY A 20 -15.90 -30.82 -3.70
CA GLY A 20 -17.21 -31.47 -3.65
C GLY A 20 -18.27 -30.63 -4.37
N GLU A 21 -19.04 -31.29 -5.24
CA GLU A 21 -20.09 -30.77 -6.10
C GLU A 21 -21.23 -30.02 -5.38
N ALA A 22 -21.86 -29.13 -6.15
CA ALA A 22 -22.95 -28.24 -5.78
C ALA A 22 -24.30 -28.96 -5.66
N ASP A 23 -25.19 -28.39 -4.83
CA ASP A 23 -26.63 -28.43 -5.12
C ASP A 23 -27.31 -27.11 -4.71
N SER A 24 -28.47 -26.91 -5.31
CA SER A 24 -29.11 -25.69 -5.77
C SER A 24 -30.38 -25.38 -4.98
N GLY A 25 -30.73 -24.09 -4.81
CA GLY A 25 -32.01 -23.71 -4.22
C GLY A 25 -32.18 -22.22 -3.88
N ALA A 26 -32.75 -21.47 -4.84
CA ALA A 26 -33.69 -20.32 -4.76
C ALA A 26 -33.95 -19.62 -3.38
N THR A 27 -34.21 -18.31 -3.21
CA THR A 27 -34.72 -17.21 -4.05
C THR A 27 -34.53 -15.85 -3.34
N ARG A 28 -34.17 -14.82 -4.13
CA ARG A 28 -34.57 -13.39 -4.14
C ARG A 28 -34.90 -12.64 -2.83
N GLY A 29 -34.13 -11.57 -2.59
CA GLY A 29 -34.55 -10.37 -1.85
C GLY A 29 -33.62 -9.20 -2.21
N GLY A 30 -34.14 -8.22 -2.95
CA GLY A 30 -33.35 -7.16 -3.57
C GLY A 30 -32.94 -6.02 -2.64
N ALA A 31 -31.80 -5.42 -2.94
CA ALA A 31 -31.52 -4.01 -2.72
C ALA A 31 -30.45 -3.57 -3.75
N ASP A 32 -30.90 -2.77 -4.70
CA ASP A 32 -30.17 -2.25 -5.85
C ASP A 32 -29.22 -1.12 -5.39
N CYS A 33 -27.98 -1.44 -5.01
CA CYS A 33 -26.96 -0.43 -4.69
C CYS A 33 -26.02 -0.21 -5.88
N ARG A 34 -26.56 0.51 -6.87
CA ARG A 34 -25.86 1.02 -8.05
C ARG A 34 -24.82 2.08 -7.64
N TRP A 35 -23.57 1.68 -7.46
CA TRP A 35 -22.43 2.61 -7.34
C TRP A 35 -22.13 3.27 -8.69
N GLN A 36 -22.89 4.31 -9.03
CA GLN A 36 -22.53 5.23 -10.10
C GLN A 36 -21.35 6.08 -9.64
N ARG A 37 -20.22 5.98 -10.35
CA ARG A 37 -19.09 6.92 -10.21
C ARG A 37 -19.53 8.29 -10.70
N SER A 38 -19.84 9.20 -9.79
CA SER A 38 -20.05 10.61 -10.11
C SER A 38 -18.71 11.27 -10.45
N VAL A 39 -18.39 11.34 -11.73
CA VAL A 39 -17.28 12.16 -12.25
C VAL A 39 -17.78 13.61 -12.27
N ALA A 40 -17.32 14.44 -11.33
CA ALA A 40 -17.71 15.84 -11.31
C ALA A 40 -17.14 16.58 -12.55
N PRO A 41 -17.97 17.29 -13.34
CA PRO A 41 -17.48 18.03 -14.49
C PRO A 41 -16.74 19.30 -14.04
N ARG A 42 -15.53 19.51 -14.60
CA ARG A 42 -14.76 20.75 -14.48
C ARG A 42 -15.59 21.89 -15.09
N ARG A 43 -16.06 22.84 -14.27
CA ARG A 43 -16.65 24.09 -14.77
C ARG A 43 -15.60 24.89 -15.51
N ARG A 44 -15.69 24.91 -16.84
CA ARG A 44 -15.09 25.94 -17.71
C ARG A 44 -15.98 27.16 -17.63
N ALA A 45 -15.49 28.28 -17.09
CA ALA A 45 -16.12 29.57 -17.31
C ALA A 45 -15.70 30.07 -18.70
N ARG A 46 -16.69 30.20 -19.59
CA ARG A 46 -16.59 30.82 -20.92
C ARG A 46 -17.28 32.18 -20.81
N ALA A 47 -16.58 33.27 -21.11
CA ALA A 47 -17.16 34.62 -21.17
C ALA A 47 -16.64 35.30 -22.44
N GLU A 48 -17.52 35.43 -23.43
CA GLU A 48 -17.43 36.14 -24.71
C GLU A 48 -18.90 36.42 -25.09
N GLU A 49 -19.39 37.60 -25.48
CA GLU A 49 -18.85 38.92 -25.83
C GLU A 49 -19.98 39.97 -25.70
N HIS A 50 -19.63 41.25 -25.47
CA HIS A 50 -20.52 42.41 -25.56
C HIS A 50 -20.20 43.22 -26.82
N GLY A 51 -21.22 43.64 -27.57
CA GLY A 51 -21.10 44.50 -28.76
C GLY A 51 -21.21 46.01 -28.46
N GLY A 52 -20.13 46.74 -28.79
CA GLY A 52 -19.97 48.13 -29.33
C GLY A 52 -20.73 49.36 -28.79
N PRO A 53 -20.41 50.61 -29.23
CA PRO A 53 -19.39 51.06 -30.19
C PRO A 53 -18.46 52.20 -29.68
N ALA A 54 -17.70 52.81 -30.62
CA ALA A 54 -16.41 53.51 -30.48
C ALA A 54 -16.41 55.06 -30.41
N HIS A 55 -15.17 55.60 -30.34
CA HIS A 55 -14.63 56.97 -30.54
C HIS A 55 -14.21 57.67 -29.23
N ALA A 56 -13.06 58.36 -29.08
CA ALA A 56 -11.85 58.62 -29.87
C ALA A 56 -10.80 59.29 -28.95
N GLY A 57 -9.49 59.15 -29.23
CA GLY A 57 -8.49 60.21 -28.94
C GLY A 57 -7.35 59.97 -27.93
N ARG A 58 -6.12 59.98 -28.47
CA ARG A 58 -4.82 60.53 -27.96
C ARG A 58 -4.00 59.82 -26.86
N ASP A 59 -2.85 59.28 -27.33
CA ASP A 59 -1.45 59.59 -26.94
C ASP A 59 -0.85 59.13 -25.59
N PRO A 60 0.49 59.01 -25.49
CA PRO A 60 1.13 57.77 -25.09
C PRO A 60 1.80 57.83 -23.71
N GLY A 61 1.89 56.65 -23.07
CA GLY A 61 2.95 56.28 -22.14
C GLY A 61 3.14 57.16 -20.90
N VAL A 62 2.40 56.87 -19.82
CA VAL A 62 2.80 57.27 -18.46
C VAL A 62 3.22 56.03 -17.68
N HIS A 63 4.51 55.96 -17.40
CA HIS A 63 5.14 55.02 -16.47
C HIS A 63 4.44 55.12 -15.10
N ARG A 64 3.76 54.06 -14.66
CA ARG A 64 3.27 53.99 -13.28
C ARG A 64 4.42 53.59 -12.37
N ASP A 65 4.96 54.59 -11.68
CA ASP A 65 5.86 54.40 -10.55
C ASP A 65 5.19 53.50 -9.51
N ARG A 66 5.84 52.37 -9.21
CA ARG A 66 5.34 51.31 -8.32
C ARG A 66 6.05 51.36 -6.96
N SER A 67 6.43 52.55 -6.51
CA SER A 67 7.38 52.72 -5.40
C SER A 67 6.75 53.51 -4.24
N ALA A 68 5.80 52.91 -3.49
CA ALA A 68 5.41 53.49 -2.20
C ALA A 68 4.76 52.54 -1.18
N GLU A 69 4.24 51.35 -1.54
CA GLU A 69 3.43 50.54 -0.60
C GLU A 69 4.00 49.14 -0.26
N ARG A 70 5.31 48.94 -0.45
CA ARG A 70 6.00 47.65 -0.19
C ARG A 70 6.75 47.56 1.16
N HIS A 71 6.35 48.31 2.18
CA HIS A 71 7.08 48.37 3.46
C HIS A 71 6.24 48.09 4.73
N ALA A 72 5.14 47.34 4.62
CA ALA A 72 4.57 46.72 5.82
C ALA A 72 5.30 45.39 6.07
N GLU A 73 6.23 45.36 7.04
CA GLU A 73 6.81 44.11 7.52
C GLU A 73 5.70 43.22 8.11
N PRO A 74 5.63 41.93 7.74
CA PRO A 74 4.73 41.00 8.39
C PRO A 74 5.13 40.87 9.87
N PRO A 75 4.15 40.73 10.80
CA PRO A 75 4.46 40.57 12.22
C PRO A 75 5.34 39.34 12.42
N GLN A 76 6.48 39.55 13.08
CA GLN A 76 7.44 38.49 13.37
C GLN A 76 6.82 37.54 14.39
N ALA A 77 6.21 36.45 13.90
CA ALA A 77 5.80 35.34 14.74
C ALA A 77 7.07 34.73 15.35
N SER A 78 7.28 34.94 16.65
CA SER A 78 8.26 34.22 17.45
C SER A 78 7.82 32.76 17.55
N GLY A 79 8.05 32.01 16.47
CA GLY A 79 7.82 30.58 16.42
C GLY A 79 8.63 29.94 17.54
N ARG A 80 7.94 29.41 18.56
CA ARG A 80 8.52 28.41 19.46
C ARG A 80 9.07 27.31 18.55
N GLY A 81 10.39 27.27 18.40
CA GLY A 81 11.07 26.29 17.56
C GLY A 81 10.62 24.91 18.00
N VAL A 82 9.83 24.23 17.16
CA VAL A 82 9.55 22.81 17.36
C VAL A 82 10.92 22.15 17.27
N PRO A 83 11.42 21.50 18.34
CA PRO A 83 12.73 20.87 18.28
C PRO A 83 12.68 19.84 17.16
N HIS A 84 13.45 20.09 16.11
CA HIS A 84 13.57 19.21 14.96
C HIS A 84 14.34 17.98 15.44
N ARG A 85 13.63 17.00 16.04
CA ARG A 85 14.23 15.71 16.37
C ARG A 85 14.73 15.12 15.05
N PRO A 86 16.04 14.89 14.88
CA PRO A 86 16.53 14.25 13.68
C PRO A 86 15.79 12.92 13.56
N ARG A 87 15.21 12.65 12.38
CA ARG A 87 14.73 11.31 12.06
C ARG A 87 15.96 10.42 12.16
N SER A 88 16.10 9.69 13.27
CA SER A 88 17.13 8.67 13.38
C SER A 88 16.80 7.63 12.32
N PHE A 89 17.54 7.66 11.22
CA PHE A 89 17.61 6.52 10.31
C PHE A 89 18.35 5.43 11.08
N VAL A 90 17.65 4.75 11.99
CA VAL A 90 18.20 3.59 12.68
C VAL A 90 18.44 2.54 11.61
N LYS A 91 19.71 2.30 11.31
CA LYS A 91 20.14 1.30 10.33
C LYS A 91 19.90 -0.07 10.96
N ILE A 92 18.89 -0.80 10.47
CA ILE A 92 18.68 -2.20 10.82
C ILE A 92 19.96 -2.98 10.53
N SER A 93 20.47 -3.71 11.52
CA SER A 93 21.72 -4.44 11.42
C SER A 93 21.63 -5.57 10.38
N ARG A 94 22.79 -6.02 9.90
CA ARG A 94 22.84 -7.11 8.92
C ARG A 94 22.29 -8.41 9.53
N GLU A 95 22.62 -8.64 10.79
CA GLU A 95 22.21 -9.82 11.56
C GLU A 95 20.69 -9.87 11.70
N ILE A 96 20.05 -8.75 12.04
CA ILE A 96 18.58 -8.65 12.11
C ILE A 96 17.96 -8.93 10.75
N ARG A 97 18.51 -8.32 9.68
CA ARG A 97 18.03 -8.56 8.31
C ARG A 97 18.12 -10.03 7.92
N ASP A 98 19.22 -10.68 8.23
CA ASP A 98 19.45 -12.09 7.92
C ASP A 98 18.46 -12.99 8.69
N VAL A 99 18.15 -12.68 9.96
CA VAL A 99 17.13 -13.38 10.74
C VAL A 99 15.74 -13.22 10.13
N VAL A 100 15.33 -11.99 9.83
CA VAL A 100 14.01 -11.71 9.22
C VAL A 100 13.87 -12.39 7.85
N GLN A 101 14.92 -12.35 7.03
CA GLN A 101 14.90 -12.96 5.70
C GLN A 101 14.81 -14.49 5.74
N ARG A 102 15.56 -15.15 6.64
CA ARG A 102 15.48 -16.61 6.83
C ARG A 102 14.11 -17.04 7.33
N ARG A 103 13.56 -16.34 8.34
CA ARG A 103 12.24 -16.63 8.90
C ARG A 103 11.13 -16.52 7.85
N ALA A 104 11.24 -15.56 6.95
CA ALA A 104 10.27 -15.36 5.87
C ALA A 104 10.55 -16.24 4.64
N HIS A 105 11.52 -17.15 4.67
CA HIS A 105 11.90 -17.99 3.51
C HIS A 105 12.14 -17.20 2.20
N GLY A 106 12.60 -15.96 2.32
CA GLY A 106 12.79 -15.07 1.17
C GLY A 106 11.50 -14.60 0.47
N VAL A 107 10.32 -14.83 1.05
CA VAL A 107 9.04 -14.36 0.49
C VAL A 107 8.56 -13.10 1.21
N CYS A 108 7.87 -12.22 0.51
CA CYS A 108 7.19 -11.09 1.12
C CYS A 108 6.08 -11.60 2.06
N GLU A 109 6.13 -11.26 3.34
CA GLU A 109 5.20 -11.78 4.36
C GLU A 109 3.76 -11.26 4.20
N TYR A 110 3.54 -10.25 3.35
CA TYR A 110 2.20 -9.73 3.04
C TYR A 110 1.58 -10.40 1.81
N CYS A 111 2.31 -10.43 0.70
CA CYS A 111 1.79 -10.85 -0.60
C CYS A 111 2.42 -12.12 -1.16
N HIS A 112 3.22 -12.82 -0.35
CA HIS A 112 3.96 -14.06 -0.67
C HIS A 112 4.78 -14.02 -1.97
N LEU A 113 5.07 -12.83 -2.51
CA LEU A 113 5.97 -12.68 -3.66
C LEU A 113 7.35 -13.23 -3.27
N PRO A 114 7.89 -14.21 -4.00
CA PRO A 114 9.26 -14.69 -3.80
C PRO A 114 10.33 -13.66 -4.16
N GLN A 115 11.47 -13.69 -3.49
CA GLN A 115 12.60 -12.79 -3.78
C GLN A 115 13.11 -12.96 -5.22
N ASP A 116 13.12 -14.17 -5.77
CA ASP A 116 13.60 -14.44 -7.14
C ASP A 116 12.66 -13.88 -8.22
N ALA A 117 11.41 -13.57 -7.85
CA ALA A 117 10.43 -12.91 -8.71
C ALA A 117 10.44 -11.38 -8.58
N SER A 118 11.24 -10.81 -7.66
CA SER A 118 11.39 -9.37 -7.46
C SER A 118 12.73 -8.89 -7.98
N VAL A 119 12.71 -7.84 -8.81
CA VAL A 119 13.94 -7.18 -9.31
C VAL A 119 14.71 -6.51 -8.17
N LEU A 120 13.99 -5.96 -7.18
CA LEU A 120 14.60 -5.32 -6.02
C LEU A 120 14.63 -6.26 -4.82
N PRO A 121 15.68 -6.20 -3.98
CA PRO A 121 15.71 -6.91 -2.72
C PRO A 121 14.51 -6.56 -1.84
N HIS A 122 13.90 -7.56 -1.23
CA HIS A 122 12.94 -7.35 -0.18
C HIS A 122 13.61 -6.64 1.00
N GLN A 123 12.82 -5.80 1.66
CA GLN A 123 13.26 -4.92 2.72
C GLN A 123 12.70 -5.41 4.05
N VAL A 124 13.42 -5.12 5.12
CA VAL A 124 12.88 -5.27 6.48
C VAL A 124 11.97 -4.07 6.71
N ASP A 125 10.69 -4.35 6.97
CA ASP A 125 9.66 -3.36 7.29
C ASP A 125 9.23 -3.52 8.75
N HIS A 126 8.91 -2.40 9.39
CA HIS A 126 8.31 -2.36 10.71
C HIS A 126 6.80 -2.53 10.57
N ILE A 127 6.23 -3.59 11.13
CA ILE A 127 4.79 -3.87 11.09
C ILE A 127 4.03 -2.69 11.70
N ILE A 128 4.44 -2.26 12.89
CA ILE A 128 4.11 -0.95 13.47
C ILE A 128 5.24 0.01 13.16
N GLY A 129 4.97 1.01 12.30
CA GLY A 129 5.99 1.98 11.88
C GLY A 129 6.57 2.79 13.04
N LYS A 130 7.81 3.27 12.90
CA LYS A 130 8.48 4.12 13.91
C LYS A 130 7.69 5.36 14.31
N GLN A 131 6.91 5.92 13.37
CA GLN A 131 6.04 7.08 13.63
C GLN A 131 4.93 6.78 14.64
N HIS A 132 4.60 5.50 14.83
CA HIS A 132 3.64 5.00 15.80
C HIS A 132 4.35 4.28 16.97
N HIS A 133 5.61 4.63 17.23
CA HIS A 133 6.42 4.09 18.33
C HIS A 133 6.75 2.59 18.22
N GLY A 134 6.75 2.02 17.02
CA GLY A 134 7.20 0.64 16.81
C GLY A 134 8.67 0.42 17.18
N THR A 135 8.97 -0.75 17.75
CA THR A 135 10.32 -1.15 18.17
C THR A 135 11.12 -1.76 17.01
N ASP A 136 12.44 -1.91 17.19
CA ASP A 136 13.29 -2.68 16.26
C ASP A 136 13.35 -4.18 16.62
N ASP A 137 12.46 -4.64 17.49
CA ASP A 137 12.42 -6.02 17.94
C ASP A 137 11.92 -6.93 16.81
N LEU A 138 12.41 -8.17 16.78
CA LEU A 138 12.10 -9.13 15.72
C LEU A 138 10.59 -9.39 15.54
N ASP A 139 9.80 -9.23 16.61
CA ASP A 139 8.35 -9.40 16.61
C ASP A 139 7.59 -8.21 15.99
N ASN A 140 8.26 -7.08 15.76
CA ASN A 140 7.73 -5.93 15.02
C ASN A 140 8.34 -5.81 13.61
N LEU A 141 9.24 -6.70 13.21
CA LEU A 141 9.87 -6.67 11.90
C LEU A 141 9.32 -7.75 10.99
N CYS A 142 9.21 -7.46 9.70
CA CYS A 142 8.83 -8.44 8.67
C CYS A 142 9.60 -8.22 7.35
N LEU A 143 9.68 -9.26 6.52
CA LEU A 143 10.22 -9.16 5.17
C LEU A 143 9.12 -8.69 4.21
N CYS A 144 9.36 -7.59 3.51
CA CYS A 144 8.36 -6.94 2.68
C CYS A 144 8.94 -6.57 1.30
N CYS A 145 8.18 -6.83 0.22
CA CYS A 145 8.57 -6.36 -1.10
C CYS A 145 8.40 -4.84 -1.22
N ILE A 146 9.19 -4.22 -2.09
CA ILE A 146 9.19 -2.76 -2.26
C ILE A 146 7.80 -2.18 -2.51
N ARG A 147 6.96 -2.89 -3.27
CA ARG A 147 5.60 -2.43 -3.61
C ARG A 147 4.68 -2.43 -2.38
N CYS A 148 4.71 -3.50 -1.58
CA CYS A 148 3.92 -3.57 -0.35
C CYS A 148 4.43 -2.56 0.68
N ASN A 149 5.75 -2.44 0.84
CA ASN A 149 6.36 -1.50 1.79
C ASN A 149 5.96 -0.06 1.46
N LEU A 150 6.12 0.37 0.21
CA LEU A 150 5.77 1.73 -0.21
C LEU A 150 4.27 2.05 -0.03
N LYS A 151 3.38 1.10 -0.32
CA LYS A 151 1.93 1.30 -0.17
C LYS A 151 1.48 1.26 1.29
N LYS A 152 2.07 0.37 2.11
CA LYS A 152 1.83 0.35 3.56
C LYS A 152 2.26 1.68 4.17
N GLY A 153 3.49 2.12 3.87
CA GLY A 153 4.10 3.28 4.50
C GLY A 153 4.03 3.16 6.03
N PRO A 154 3.62 4.22 6.73
CA PRO A 154 3.48 4.17 8.19
C PRO A 154 2.17 3.55 8.67
N ASN A 155 1.23 3.24 7.78
CA ASN A 155 -0.12 2.84 8.18
C ASN A 155 -0.11 1.51 8.96
N ILE A 156 -0.91 1.46 10.02
CA ILE A 156 -1.15 0.27 10.85
C ILE A 156 -2.62 -0.19 10.81
N ALA A 157 -3.48 0.63 10.19
CA ALA A 157 -4.91 0.38 10.02
C ALA A 157 -5.39 0.99 8.69
N SER A 158 -6.51 0.51 8.19
CA SER A 158 -7.22 1.10 7.06
C SER A 158 -8.72 0.86 7.18
N LEU A 159 -9.48 1.35 6.20
CA LEU A 159 -10.90 1.06 6.10
C LEU A 159 -11.09 -0.34 5.50
N ASP A 160 -11.94 -1.15 6.11
CA ASP A 160 -12.44 -2.37 5.49
C ASP A 160 -13.43 -2.00 4.36
N ALA A 161 -13.17 -2.51 3.16
CA ALA A 161 -13.95 -2.22 1.96
C ALA A 161 -15.44 -2.54 2.10
N GLU A 162 -15.76 -3.59 2.88
CA GLU A 162 -17.13 -4.07 3.02
C GLU A 162 -17.91 -3.31 4.09
N THR A 163 -17.28 -3.10 5.26
CA THR A 163 -17.98 -2.51 6.41
C THR A 163 -17.76 -1.01 6.58
N GLY A 164 -16.76 -0.44 5.90
CA GLY A 164 -16.35 0.95 6.07
C GLY A 164 -15.75 1.28 7.45
N ARG A 165 -15.51 0.27 8.29
CA ARG A 165 -14.92 0.44 9.63
C ARG A 165 -13.40 0.53 9.54
N ILE A 166 -12.79 1.29 10.44
CA ILE A 166 -11.34 1.27 10.63
C ILE A 166 -10.98 -0.06 11.29
N VAL A 167 -10.12 -0.82 10.65
CA VAL A 167 -9.61 -2.11 11.13
C VAL A 167 -8.09 -2.14 11.06
N PRO A 168 -7.41 -2.87 11.96
CA PRO A 168 -5.96 -3.02 11.87
C PRO A 168 -5.58 -3.72 10.55
N LEU A 169 -4.36 -3.45 10.07
CA LEU A 169 -3.80 -4.22 8.96
C LEU A 169 -3.39 -5.62 9.44
N PHE A 170 -3.26 -6.54 8.50
CA PHE A 170 -2.74 -7.87 8.71
C PHE A 170 -1.36 -7.81 9.39
N HIS A 171 -1.19 -8.63 10.43
CA HIS A 171 0.01 -8.64 11.24
C HIS A 171 0.74 -9.99 11.08
N PRO A 172 1.83 -10.07 10.28
CA PRO A 172 2.47 -11.35 9.94
C PRO A 172 3.02 -12.17 11.12
N ARG A 173 3.15 -11.55 12.29
CA ARG A 173 3.61 -12.23 13.53
C ARG A 173 2.47 -12.67 14.45
N ARG A 174 1.23 -12.22 14.21
CA ARG A 174 0.06 -12.48 15.07
C ARG A 174 -1.07 -13.20 14.34
N HIS A 175 -1.11 -13.09 13.01
CA HIS A 175 -2.18 -13.63 12.18
C HIS A 175 -1.62 -14.72 11.28
N SER A 176 -2.39 -15.79 11.10
CA SER A 176 -2.11 -16.79 10.07
C SER A 176 -2.45 -16.23 8.70
N TRP A 177 -1.53 -16.36 7.74
CA TRP A 177 -1.78 -15.86 6.38
C TRP A 177 -2.98 -16.54 5.75
N SER A 178 -3.11 -17.87 5.87
CA SER A 178 -4.20 -18.65 5.26
C SER A 178 -5.56 -18.45 5.90
N GLU A 179 -5.62 -17.93 7.13
CA GLU A 179 -6.89 -17.58 7.80
C GLU A 179 -7.38 -16.18 7.38
N HIS A 180 -6.45 -15.30 6.98
CA HIS A 180 -6.75 -13.91 6.66
C HIS A 180 -6.76 -13.61 5.17
N LEU A 181 -6.02 -14.37 4.37
CA LEU A 181 -5.84 -14.18 2.94
C LEU A 181 -5.94 -15.51 2.20
N SER A 182 -6.45 -15.44 0.97
CA SER A 182 -6.40 -16.54 0.01
C SER A 182 -5.91 -16.03 -1.34
N LEU A 183 -5.44 -16.96 -2.17
CA LEU A 183 -4.98 -16.70 -3.52
C LEU A 183 -5.75 -17.57 -4.52
N ASP A 184 -6.33 -16.93 -5.52
CA ASP A 184 -7.00 -17.62 -6.62
C ASP A 184 -6.01 -18.08 -7.71
N GLN A 185 -6.45 -19.05 -8.52
CA GLN A 185 -5.71 -19.59 -9.67
C GLN A 185 -5.34 -18.54 -10.72
N ASP A 186 -6.14 -17.47 -10.84
CA ASP A 186 -5.88 -16.34 -11.72
C ASP A 186 -4.84 -15.35 -11.16
N GLY A 187 -4.32 -15.64 -9.96
CA GLY A 187 -3.36 -14.80 -9.27
C GLY A 187 -4.01 -13.58 -8.64
N ARG A 188 -5.25 -13.63 -8.16
CA ARG A 188 -5.86 -12.57 -7.31
C ARG A 188 -5.81 -12.93 -5.83
N LEU A 189 -5.46 -11.96 -4.99
CA LEU A 189 -5.47 -12.12 -3.53
C LEU A 189 -6.80 -11.65 -2.98
N HIS A 190 -7.40 -12.41 -2.08
CA HIS A 190 -8.61 -12.04 -1.36
C HIS A 190 -8.33 -11.91 0.12
N GLY A 191 -8.99 -10.96 0.76
CA GLY A 191 -9.05 -10.88 2.22
C GLY A 191 -10.23 -11.68 2.73
N LEU A 192 -9.99 -12.65 3.60
CA LEU A 192 -11.02 -13.49 4.24
C LEU A 192 -11.57 -12.85 5.52
N THR A 193 -10.82 -11.92 6.11
CA THR A 193 -11.22 -11.14 7.28
C THR A 193 -11.18 -9.63 6.97
N PRO A 194 -11.77 -8.77 7.83
CA PRO A 194 -11.67 -7.31 7.68
C PRO A 194 -10.21 -6.83 7.57
N GLU A 195 -9.30 -7.35 8.39
CA GLU A 195 -7.87 -7.01 8.35
C GLU A 195 -7.22 -7.43 7.03
N GLY A 196 -7.56 -8.61 6.53
CA GLY A 196 -7.09 -9.11 5.24
C GLY A 196 -7.56 -8.22 4.09
N ARG A 197 -8.85 -7.86 4.05
CA ARG A 197 -9.43 -7.00 3.01
C ARG A 197 -8.84 -5.60 3.02
N ALA A 198 -8.77 -4.99 4.20
CA ALA A 198 -8.13 -3.69 4.40
C ALA A 198 -6.66 -3.72 3.92
N THR A 199 -5.94 -4.81 4.18
CA THR A 199 -4.55 -4.98 3.76
C THR A 199 -4.41 -5.12 2.25
N VAL A 200 -5.20 -5.99 1.62
CA VAL A 200 -5.20 -6.20 0.16
C VAL A 200 -5.51 -4.88 -0.57
N GLN A 201 -6.49 -4.12 -0.05
CA GLN A 201 -6.89 -2.84 -0.61
C GLN A 201 -5.82 -1.76 -0.42
N LEU A 202 -5.38 -1.51 0.82
CA LEU A 202 -4.39 -0.46 1.12
C LEU A 202 -3.09 -0.69 0.35
N MET A 203 -2.60 -1.93 0.35
CA MET A 203 -1.34 -2.29 -0.29
C MET A 203 -1.46 -2.48 -1.81
N ASP A 204 -2.65 -2.28 -2.37
CA ASP A 204 -2.93 -2.36 -3.81
C ASP A 204 -2.40 -3.69 -4.39
N MET A 205 -2.71 -4.79 -3.69
CA MET A 205 -2.09 -6.09 -3.98
C MET A 205 -2.56 -6.71 -5.30
N ASN A 206 -3.72 -6.26 -5.79
CA ASN A 206 -4.38 -6.72 -7.00
C ASN A 206 -4.27 -5.75 -8.18
N ASP A 207 -3.30 -4.83 -8.15
CA ASP A 207 -2.86 -4.15 -9.37
C ASP A 207 -2.58 -5.15 -10.50
N ILE A 208 -2.96 -4.82 -11.74
CA ILE A 208 -2.99 -5.73 -12.89
C ILE A 208 -1.63 -6.40 -13.10
N SER A 209 -0.53 -5.65 -12.95
CA SER A 209 0.82 -6.21 -13.12
C SER A 209 1.16 -7.27 -12.06
N ARG A 210 0.64 -7.11 -10.82
CA ARG A 210 0.86 -8.06 -9.72
C ARG A 210 0.08 -9.34 -9.91
N VAL A 211 -1.17 -9.21 -10.35
CA VAL A 211 -2.04 -10.35 -10.64
C VAL A 211 -1.42 -11.19 -11.75
N SER A 212 -1.03 -10.54 -12.86
CA SER A 212 -0.36 -11.21 -13.99
C SER A 212 0.94 -11.92 -13.57
N LEU A 213 1.77 -11.28 -12.73
CA LEU A 213 2.98 -11.91 -12.21
C LEU A 213 2.66 -13.14 -11.35
N ARG A 214 1.70 -13.04 -10.43
CA ARG A 214 1.31 -14.17 -9.56
C ARG A 214 0.72 -15.32 -10.37
N ALA A 215 -0.13 -15.04 -11.36
CA ALA A 215 -0.66 -16.03 -12.29
C ALA A 215 0.46 -16.76 -13.07
N LEU A 216 1.53 -16.05 -13.42
CA LEU A 216 2.70 -16.64 -14.10
C LEU A 216 3.51 -17.54 -13.15
N LEU A 217 3.68 -17.12 -11.90
CA LEU A 217 4.40 -17.89 -10.88
C LEU A 217 3.64 -19.15 -10.47
N LEU A 218 2.31 -19.07 -10.31
CA LEU A 218 1.43 -20.21 -10.04
C LEU A 218 1.53 -21.27 -11.15
N ARG A 219 1.44 -20.84 -12.42
CA ARG A 219 1.61 -21.74 -13.59
C ARG A 219 2.97 -22.43 -13.65
N ARG A 220 3.99 -21.88 -12.99
CA ARG A 220 5.34 -22.45 -12.89
C ARG A 220 5.63 -23.13 -11.56
N SER A 221 4.63 -23.23 -10.66
CA SER A 221 4.79 -23.76 -9.30
C SER A 221 5.92 -23.05 -8.52
N ARG A 222 6.07 -21.73 -8.75
CA ARG A 222 7.06 -20.88 -8.09
C ARG A 222 6.44 -19.91 -7.10
N TYR A 223 5.12 -19.86 -7.00
CA TYR A 223 4.45 -19.13 -5.94
C TYR A 223 4.25 -20.08 -4.74
N PRO A 224 4.54 -19.66 -3.50
CA PRO A 224 4.42 -20.50 -2.31
C PRO A 224 2.98 -20.95 -2.00
#